data_AF-A0A7I9YQP4-F1
#
_entry.id   AF-A0A7I9YQP4-F1
#
_cell.length_a   1.000
_cell.length_b   1.000
_cell.length_c   1.000
_cell.angle_alpha   90.00
_cell.angle_beta   90.00
_cell.angle_gamma   90.00
#
_symmetry.space_group_name_H-M   'P 1'
#
loop_
_entity.id
_entity.type
_entity.pdbx_description
1 polymer ?
#
loop_
_entity_poly.entity_id
_entity_poly.type
_entity_poly.pdbx_seq_one_letter_code
_entity_poly.pdbx_strand_id
1 'polypeptide(L)'
;MSYSDRKAVAAALKPVYTAADAEAARAELDAFTTSELGKKNPTVTRVFDRSWEQFTPFLAFAPELRRVIYTTNAIESLNYQLRKVIKTRGQFPNDAAVVKLLWLAICNIEDKRAAERAKKYAQKRCRTAPGRLVEGQVVTNWKKALEQLSLVYPDRIERYL
;
A
#
# COMPACT_ATOMS: atom_id res chain seq x y z
N MET A 1 8.99 19.23 -4.70
CA MET A 1 8.10 18.67 -5.73
C MET A 1 6.79 19.41 -5.70
N SER A 2 6.39 20.00 -6.84
CA SER A 2 5.12 20.74 -6.99
C SER A 2 3.92 19.80 -6.84
N TYR A 3 2.76 20.34 -6.43
CA TYR A 3 1.51 19.59 -6.40
C TYR A 3 1.09 19.09 -7.80
N SER A 4 1.31 19.92 -8.84
CA SER A 4 1.02 19.60 -10.24
C SER A 4 1.77 18.36 -10.74
N ASP A 5 3.00 18.16 -10.25
CA ASP A 5 3.91 17.15 -10.80
C ASP A 5 3.75 15.78 -10.12
N ARG A 6 3.04 15.71 -8.99
CA ARG A 6 2.85 14.48 -8.18
C ARG A 6 2.37 13.30 -8.99
N LYS A 7 1.33 13.51 -9.81
CA LYS A 7 0.72 12.43 -10.60
C LYS A 7 1.67 11.93 -11.68
N ALA A 8 2.35 12.85 -12.37
CA ALA A 8 3.31 12.50 -13.42
C ALA A 8 4.51 11.75 -12.83
N VAL A 9 5.06 12.24 -11.71
CA VAL A 9 6.19 11.58 -11.02
C VAL A 9 5.78 10.19 -10.54
N ALA A 10 4.61 10.04 -9.92
CA ALA A 10 4.14 8.74 -9.46
C ALA A 10 3.96 7.72 -10.61
N ALA A 11 3.50 8.18 -11.77
CA ALA A 11 3.40 7.35 -12.97
C ALA A 11 4.79 6.97 -13.51
N ALA A 12 5.72 7.92 -13.58
CA ALA A 12 7.07 7.71 -14.08
C ALA A 12 7.94 6.84 -13.15
N LEU A 13 7.63 6.78 -11.85
CA LEU A 13 8.30 5.89 -10.90
C LEU A 13 7.73 4.47 -10.88
N LYS A 14 6.57 4.23 -11.52
CA LYS A 14 5.96 2.90 -11.54
C LYS A 14 6.86 1.82 -12.13
N PRO A 15 7.56 2.05 -13.25
CA PRO A 15 8.52 1.09 -13.79
C PRO A 15 9.60 0.68 -12.78
N VAL A 16 10.12 1.63 -11.97
CA VAL A 16 11.18 1.37 -10.98
C VAL A 16 10.80 0.25 -10.00
N TYR A 17 9.60 0.30 -9.40
CA TYR A 17 9.17 -0.70 -8.41
C TYR A 17 8.40 -1.88 -9.01
N THR A 18 8.18 -1.90 -10.33
CA THR A 18 7.59 -3.03 -11.06
C THR A 18 8.59 -3.79 -11.93
N ALA A 19 9.84 -3.32 -12.00
CA ALA A 19 10.94 -3.96 -12.71
C ALA A 19 11.19 -5.40 -12.25
N ALA A 20 11.75 -6.23 -13.13
CA ALA A 20 11.98 -7.65 -12.86
C ALA A 20 12.99 -7.85 -11.72
N ASP A 21 14.10 -7.12 -11.77
CA ASP A 21 15.25 -7.20 -10.88
C ASP A 21 15.83 -5.80 -10.57
N ALA A 22 16.89 -5.77 -9.76
CA ALA A 22 17.54 -4.54 -9.31
C ALA A 22 18.24 -3.76 -10.44
N GLU A 23 18.80 -4.46 -11.43
CA GLU A 23 19.49 -3.82 -12.56
C GLU A 23 18.48 -3.12 -13.47
N ALA A 24 17.38 -3.78 -13.80
CA ALA A 24 16.27 -3.19 -14.53
C ALA A 24 15.66 -2.00 -13.78
N ALA A 25 15.46 -2.13 -12.46
CA ALA A 25 14.96 -1.01 -11.64
C ALA A 25 15.91 0.19 -11.65
N ARG A 26 17.23 -0.06 -11.64
CA ARG A 26 18.26 0.98 -11.70
C ARG A 26 18.22 1.71 -13.04
N ALA A 27 18.14 0.96 -14.13
CA ALA A 27 18.02 1.53 -15.47
C ALA A 27 16.77 2.43 -15.61
N GLU A 28 15.64 2.01 -15.06
CA GLU A 28 14.41 2.83 -15.02
C GLU A 28 14.57 4.10 -14.17
N LEU A 29 15.28 4.01 -13.04
CA LEU A 29 15.58 5.18 -12.19
C LEU A 29 16.51 6.17 -12.90
N ASP A 30 17.51 5.68 -13.61
CA ASP A 30 18.46 6.51 -14.37
C ASP A 30 17.76 7.17 -15.57
N ALA A 31 16.86 6.45 -16.26
CA ALA A 31 16.00 6.99 -17.30
C ALA A 31 15.06 8.09 -16.75
N PHE A 32 14.45 7.87 -15.58
CA PHE A 32 13.66 8.91 -14.91
C PHE A 32 14.52 10.13 -14.59
N THR A 33 15.72 9.93 -14.06
CA THR A 33 16.63 11.01 -13.65
C THR A 33 17.07 11.90 -14.81
N THR A 34 17.33 11.31 -15.98
CA THR A 34 17.70 12.02 -17.20
C THR A 34 16.54 12.71 -17.90
N SER A 35 15.30 12.32 -17.60
CA SER A 35 14.10 12.99 -18.12
C SER A 35 13.94 14.41 -17.59
N GLU A 36 13.21 15.26 -18.32
CA GLU A 36 12.87 16.63 -17.87
C GLU A 36 12.12 16.64 -16.53
N LEU A 37 11.28 15.63 -16.28
CA LEU A 37 10.55 15.50 -15.02
C LEU A 37 11.47 15.15 -13.85
N GLY A 38 12.48 14.30 -14.08
CA GLY A 38 13.51 13.93 -13.09
C GLY A 38 14.44 15.10 -12.79
N LYS A 39 14.93 15.79 -13.83
CA LYS A 39 15.74 17.02 -13.69
C LYS A 39 15.01 18.10 -12.89
N LYS A 40 13.69 18.26 -13.08
CA LYS A 40 12.86 19.19 -12.31
C LYS A 40 12.64 18.73 -10.85
N ASN A 41 12.78 17.43 -10.56
CA ASN A 41 12.52 16.84 -9.25
C ASN A 41 13.71 15.97 -8.75
N PRO A 42 14.93 16.55 -8.62
CA PRO A 42 16.14 15.78 -8.32
C PRO A 42 16.12 15.12 -6.94
N THR A 43 15.32 15.66 -6.01
CA THR A 43 15.12 15.07 -4.69
C THR A 43 14.54 13.66 -4.74
N VAL A 44 13.75 13.34 -5.77
CA VAL A 44 13.16 12.00 -5.94
C VAL A 44 14.26 10.97 -6.17
N THR A 45 15.14 11.20 -7.14
CA THR A 45 16.29 10.34 -7.41
C THR A 45 17.17 10.21 -6.17
N ARG A 46 17.48 11.32 -5.49
CA ARG A 46 18.31 11.32 -4.28
C ARG A 46 17.74 10.45 -3.15
N VAL A 47 16.41 10.39 -3.01
CA VAL A 47 15.77 9.54 -1.99
C VAL A 47 15.92 8.06 -2.33
N PHE A 48 15.76 7.70 -3.62
CA PHE A 48 16.00 6.33 -4.08
C PHE A 48 17.46 5.94 -3.91
N ASP A 49 18.42 6.78 -4.31
CA ASP A 49 19.85 6.49 -4.14
C ASP A 49 20.22 6.26 -2.68
N ARG A 50 19.77 7.14 -1.77
CA ARG A 50 20.05 6.99 -0.33
C ARG A 50 19.47 5.69 0.25
N SER A 51 18.36 5.22 -0.31
CA SER A 51 17.60 4.09 0.22
C SER A 51 17.73 2.84 -0.67
N TRP A 52 18.67 2.82 -1.61
CA TRP A 52 18.73 1.83 -2.68
C TRP A 52 18.91 0.40 -2.13
N GLU A 53 19.81 0.25 -1.15
CA GLU A 53 20.04 -1.01 -0.45
C GLU A 53 18.82 -1.49 0.35
N GLN A 54 17.97 -0.56 0.81
CA GLN A 54 16.73 -0.89 1.53
C GLN A 54 15.59 -1.22 0.56
N PHE A 55 15.63 -0.66 -0.65
CA PHE A 55 14.66 -0.89 -1.71
C PHE A 55 14.91 -2.19 -2.48
N THR A 56 16.17 -2.56 -2.70
CA THR A 56 16.53 -3.74 -3.50
C THR A 56 15.88 -5.05 -3.00
N PRO A 57 15.83 -5.35 -1.68
CA PRO A 57 15.14 -6.54 -1.17
C PRO A 57 13.65 -6.59 -1.53
N PHE A 58 12.98 -5.45 -1.72
CA PHE A 58 11.59 -5.42 -2.15
C PHE A 58 11.41 -6.04 -3.55
N LEU A 59 12.42 -5.91 -4.44
CA LEU A 59 12.40 -6.53 -5.76
C LEU A 59 12.58 -8.06 -5.70
N ALA A 60 13.05 -8.64 -4.60
CA ALA A 60 13.07 -10.10 -4.47
C ALA A 60 11.67 -10.71 -4.25
N PHE A 61 10.66 -9.92 -3.89
CA PHE A 61 9.29 -10.41 -3.77
C PHE A 61 8.66 -10.69 -5.14
N ALA A 62 7.74 -11.66 -5.22
CA ALA A 62 7.00 -11.90 -6.44
C ALA A 62 6.03 -10.73 -6.78
N PRO A 63 5.67 -10.51 -8.07
CA PRO A 63 4.89 -9.36 -8.49
C PRO A 63 3.55 -9.18 -7.77
N GLU A 64 2.83 -10.26 -7.44
CA GLU A 64 1.54 -10.16 -6.76
C GLU A 64 1.69 -9.65 -5.33
N LEU A 65 2.78 -10.04 -4.65
CA LEU A 65 3.14 -9.56 -3.32
C LEU A 65 3.66 -8.12 -3.35
N ARG A 66 4.52 -7.78 -4.32
CA ARG A 66 4.95 -6.38 -4.53
C ARG A 66 3.74 -5.46 -4.68
N ARG A 67 2.73 -5.88 -5.45
CA ARG A 67 1.48 -5.15 -5.63
C ARG A 67 0.73 -4.92 -4.32
N VAL A 68 0.66 -5.93 -3.47
CA VAL A 68 0.06 -5.77 -2.14
C VAL A 68 0.83 -4.74 -1.30
N ILE A 69 2.16 -4.84 -1.29
CA ILE A 69 3.04 -3.97 -0.48
C ILE A 69 2.95 -2.51 -0.94
N TYR A 70 3.09 -2.23 -2.24
CA TYR A 70 3.07 -0.85 -2.74
C TYR A 70 1.65 -0.25 -2.79
N THR A 71 0.59 -1.07 -2.68
CA THR A 71 -0.77 -0.53 -2.50
C THR A 71 -0.93 0.02 -1.09
N THR A 72 -0.43 1.22 -0.88
CA THR A 72 -0.47 1.97 0.39
C THR A 72 -1.89 2.32 0.83
N ASN A 73 -2.92 2.04 0.04
CA ASN A 73 -4.34 2.31 0.32
C ASN A 73 -4.78 1.93 1.74
N ALA A 74 -4.36 0.76 2.26
CA ALA A 74 -4.76 0.32 3.60
C ALA A 74 -4.11 1.17 4.70
N ILE A 75 -2.82 1.44 4.57
CA ILE A 75 -2.04 2.25 5.51
C ILE A 75 -2.49 3.71 5.44
N GLU A 76 -2.70 4.24 4.23
CA GLU A 76 -3.20 5.59 4.00
C GLU A 76 -4.60 5.78 4.55
N SER A 77 -5.51 4.81 4.34
CA SER A 77 -6.86 4.84 4.90
C SER A 77 -6.84 4.88 6.43
N LEU A 78 -6.01 4.04 7.06
CA LEU A 78 -5.83 4.05 8.52
C LEU A 78 -5.25 5.37 9.01
N ASN A 79 -4.15 5.83 8.41
CA ASN A 79 -3.49 7.08 8.77
C ASN A 79 -4.41 8.30 8.59
N TYR A 80 -5.25 8.31 7.54
CA TYR A 80 -6.25 9.34 7.33
C TYR A 80 -7.26 9.38 8.46
N GLN A 81 -7.79 8.21 8.88
CA GLN A 81 -8.75 8.13 9.97
C GLN A 81 -8.13 8.53 11.31
N LEU A 82 -6.91 8.08 11.61
CA LEU A 82 -6.18 8.50 12.81
C LEU A 82 -5.93 10.00 12.83
N ARG A 83 -5.46 10.59 11.71
CA ARG A 83 -5.30 12.05 11.57
C ARG A 83 -6.60 12.81 11.81
N LYS A 84 -7.73 12.27 11.33
CA LYS A 84 -9.05 12.88 11.56
C LYS A 84 -9.43 12.91 13.04
N VAL A 85 -9.12 11.86 13.81
CA VAL A 85 -9.41 11.81 15.25
C VAL A 85 -8.53 12.80 16.03
N ILE A 86 -7.24 12.88 15.70
CA ILE A 86 -6.31 13.74 16.44
C ILE A 86 -6.39 15.22 16.01
N LYS A 87 -6.91 15.55 14.82
CA LYS A 87 -6.93 16.93 14.30
C LYS A 87 -7.66 17.92 15.24
N THR A 88 -8.60 17.44 16.04
CA THR A 88 -9.37 18.28 17.00
C THR A 88 -8.74 18.32 18.40
N ARG A 89 -7.56 17.72 18.59
CA ARG A 89 -6.84 17.64 19.86
C ARG A 89 -5.49 18.35 19.72
N GLY A 90 -5.41 19.58 20.23
CA GLY A 90 -4.21 20.41 20.11
C GLY A 90 -3.06 20.00 21.05
N GLN A 91 -3.37 19.49 22.24
CA GLN A 91 -2.40 18.99 23.21
C GLN A 91 -2.97 17.80 23.98
N PHE A 92 -2.08 16.98 24.51
CA PHE A 92 -2.42 15.84 25.37
C PHE A 92 -1.78 16.01 26.75
N PRO A 93 -2.45 15.59 27.83
CA PRO A 93 -1.93 15.75 29.18
C PRO A 93 -0.74 14.82 29.50
N ASN A 94 -0.62 13.69 28.81
CA ASN A 94 0.50 12.75 28.90
C ASN A 94 0.45 11.74 27.73
N ASP A 95 1.49 10.93 27.57
CA ASP A 95 1.61 9.92 26.51
C ASP A 95 0.53 8.83 26.61
N ALA A 96 0.17 8.43 27.83
CA ALA A 96 -0.86 7.41 28.05
C ALA A 96 -2.23 7.85 27.50
N ALA A 97 -2.56 9.15 27.59
CA ALA A 97 -3.78 9.70 27.03
C ALA A 97 -3.80 9.62 25.48
N VAL A 98 -2.65 9.88 24.83
CA VAL A 98 -2.51 9.72 23.36
C VAL A 98 -2.70 8.27 22.97
N VAL A 99 -1.99 7.35 23.64
CA VAL A 99 -2.06 5.91 23.35
C VAL A 99 -3.49 5.39 23.52
N LYS A 100 -4.17 5.76 24.61
CA LYS A 100 -5.56 5.36 24.85
C LYS A 100 -6.50 5.87 23.76
N LEU A 101 -6.34 7.13 23.33
CA LEU A 101 -7.17 7.71 22.28
C LEU A 101 -6.93 7.02 20.92
N LEU A 102 -5.67 6.78 20.55
CA LEU A 102 -5.33 6.07 19.32
C LEU A 102 -5.86 4.63 19.34
N TRP A 103 -5.74 3.93 20.48
CA TRP A 103 -6.28 2.59 20.64
C TRP A 103 -7.81 2.54 20.47
N LEU A 104 -8.54 3.45 21.13
CA LEU A 104 -10.00 3.56 20.97
C LEU A 104 -10.39 3.89 19.52
N ALA A 105 -9.61 4.75 18.86
CA ALA A 105 -9.83 5.08 17.45
C ALA A 105 -9.69 3.84 16.57
N ILE A 106 -8.64 3.03 16.78
CA ILE A 106 -8.42 1.78 16.05
C ILE A 106 -9.59 0.81 16.27
N CYS A 107 -10.03 0.61 17.51
CA CYS A 107 -11.17 -0.26 17.82
C CYS A 107 -12.43 0.18 17.05
N ASN A 108 -12.77 1.47 17.13
CA ASN A 108 -13.93 2.02 16.43
C ASN A 108 -13.83 1.89 14.89
N ILE A 109 -12.63 2.06 14.33
CA ILE A 109 -12.38 1.86 12.89
C ILE A 109 -12.67 0.40 12.51
N GLU A 110 -12.16 -0.55 13.28
CA GLU A 110 -12.32 -1.97 13.00
C GLU A 110 -13.77 -2.44 13.21
N ASP A 111 -14.46 -1.96 14.25
CA ASP A 111 -15.88 -2.21 14.48
C ASP A 111 -16.73 -1.72 13.30
N LYS A 112 -16.45 -0.50 12.82
CA LYS A 112 -17.13 0.06 11.65
C LYS A 112 -16.86 -0.77 10.38
N ARG A 113 -15.61 -1.17 10.15
CA ARG A 113 -15.23 -2.04 9.02
C ARG A 113 -15.90 -3.40 9.12
N ALA A 114 -16.04 -3.98 10.33
CA ALA A 114 -16.73 -5.23 10.56
C ALA A 114 -18.23 -5.10 10.25
N ALA A 115 -18.88 -4.05 10.72
CA ALA A 115 -20.29 -3.76 10.43
C ALA A 115 -20.54 -3.55 8.91
N GLU A 116 -19.65 -2.83 8.23
CA GLU A 116 -19.72 -2.65 6.77
C GLU A 116 -19.54 -3.97 6.01
N ARG A 117 -18.61 -4.83 6.45
CA ARG A 117 -18.44 -6.19 5.90
C ARG A 117 -19.71 -7.02 6.10
N ALA A 118 -20.28 -7.04 7.30
CA ALA A 118 -21.51 -7.76 7.60
C ALA A 118 -22.68 -7.31 6.69
N LYS A 119 -22.84 -5.99 6.49
CA LYS A 119 -23.83 -5.43 5.55
C LYS A 119 -23.61 -5.91 4.13
N LYS A 120 -22.36 -5.90 3.63
CA LYS A 120 -22.04 -6.40 2.28
C LYS A 120 -22.35 -7.89 2.12
N TYR A 121 -22.03 -8.72 3.12
CA TYR A 121 -22.37 -10.14 3.10
C TYR A 121 -23.88 -10.37 3.10
N ALA A 122 -24.63 -9.65 3.93
CA ALA A 122 -26.09 -9.69 3.95
C ALA A 122 -26.68 -9.27 2.59
N GLN A 123 -26.20 -8.17 2.01
CA GLN A 123 -26.65 -7.67 0.71
C GLN A 123 -26.35 -8.64 -0.44
N LYS A 124 -25.22 -9.36 -0.39
CA LYS A 124 -24.87 -10.40 -1.37
C LYS A 124 -25.83 -11.60 -1.30
N ARG A 125 -26.32 -11.97 -0.12
CA ARG A 125 -27.35 -13.03 0.04
C ARG A 125 -28.73 -12.59 -0.45
N CYS A 126 -29.03 -11.29 -0.42
CA CYS A 126 -30.29 -10.72 -0.90
C CYS A 126 -30.29 -10.36 -2.40
N ARG A 127 -29.23 -10.70 -3.18
CA ARG A 127 -29.20 -10.45 -4.62
C ARG A 127 -29.92 -11.57 -5.38
N THR A 128 -31.03 -11.24 -6.03
CA THR A 128 -31.83 -12.17 -6.87
C THR A 128 -31.38 -12.21 -8.35
N ALA A 129 -30.57 -11.25 -8.81
CA ALA A 129 -30.10 -11.19 -10.19
C ALA A 129 -28.75 -11.91 -10.37
N PRO A 130 -28.55 -12.68 -11.47
CA PRO A 130 -27.30 -13.37 -11.74
C PRO A 130 -26.16 -12.35 -11.94
N GLY A 131 -25.01 -12.62 -11.32
CA GLY A 131 -23.85 -11.74 -11.41
C GLY A 131 -23.27 -11.72 -12.83
N ARG A 132 -23.16 -10.53 -13.43
CA ARG A 132 -22.34 -10.32 -14.63
C ARG A 132 -20.88 -10.58 -14.25
N LEU A 133 -20.27 -11.63 -14.80
CA LEU A 133 -18.84 -11.88 -14.68
C LEU A 133 -18.10 -10.81 -15.50
N VAL A 134 -17.68 -9.74 -14.84
CA VAL A 134 -16.60 -8.90 -15.32
C VAL A 134 -15.34 -9.51 -14.73
N GLU A 135 -14.58 -10.23 -15.55
CA GLU A 135 -13.23 -10.62 -15.17
C GLU A 135 -12.46 -9.40 -14.68
N GLY A 136 -11.84 -9.52 -13.50
CA GLY A 136 -10.85 -8.57 -13.05
C GLY A 136 -11.39 -7.34 -12.30
N GLN A 137 -11.91 -7.54 -11.08
CA GLN A 137 -11.57 -6.68 -9.94
C GLN A 137 -12.05 -7.28 -8.62
N VAL A 138 -11.26 -8.22 -8.09
CA VAL A 138 -11.23 -8.45 -6.64
C VAL A 138 -9.97 -7.75 -6.14
N VAL A 139 -10.12 -6.51 -5.67
CA VAL A 139 -9.04 -5.70 -5.11
C VAL A 139 -8.71 -6.26 -3.73
N THR A 140 -8.02 -7.38 -3.71
CA THR A 140 -7.15 -7.87 -2.64
C THR A 140 -6.35 -9.01 -3.25
N ASN A 141 -5.26 -8.66 -3.94
CA ASN A 141 -4.29 -9.63 -4.48
C ASN A 141 -3.65 -10.52 -3.40
N TRP A 142 -4.05 -10.34 -2.13
CA TRP A 142 -3.66 -11.12 -0.96
C TRP A 142 -3.78 -12.62 -1.15
N LYS A 143 -4.83 -13.14 -1.79
CA LYS A 143 -4.93 -14.60 -2.00
C LYS A 143 -3.78 -15.11 -2.88
N LYS A 144 -3.58 -14.48 -4.04
CA LYS A 144 -2.47 -14.82 -4.95
C LYS A 144 -1.10 -14.55 -4.33
N ALA A 145 -0.97 -13.47 -3.57
CA ALA A 145 0.24 -13.13 -2.85
C ALA A 145 0.57 -14.15 -1.75
N LEU A 146 -0.43 -14.63 -1.00
CA LEU A 146 -0.28 -15.69 0.00
C LEU A 146 0.09 -17.03 -0.64
N GLU A 147 -0.52 -17.39 -1.76
CA GLU A 147 -0.16 -18.58 -2.53
C GLU A 147 1.31 -18.52 -2.98
N GLN A 148 1.75 -17.40 -3.54
CA GLN A 148 3.16 -17.20 -3.92
C GLN A 148 4.10 -17.25 -2.72
N LEU A 149 3.70 -16.64 -1.61
CA LEU A 149 4.46 -16.63 -0.37
C LEU A 149 4.63 -18.03 0.23
N SER A 150 3.57 -18.83 0.22
CA SER A 150 3.61 -20.23 0.67
C SER A 150 4.56 -21.07 -0.19
N LEU A 151 4.66 -20.77 -1.50
CA LEU A 151 5.51 -21.49 -2.43
C LEU A 151 6.99 -21.10 -2.29
N VAL A 152 7.29 -19.84 -2.00
CA VAL A 152 8.66 -19.33 -1.86
C VAL A 152 9.21 -19.52 -0.44
N TYR A 153 8.35 -19.44 0.58
CA TYR A 153 8.73 -19.52 2.00
C TYR A 153 7.83 -20.47 2.80
N PRO A 154 7.79 -21.78 2.45
CA PRO A 154 6.86 -22.74 3.07
C PRO A 154 7.00 -22.79 4.60
N ASP A 155 8.23 -22.93 5.11
CA ASP A 155 8.52 -23.07 6.55
C ASP A 155 8.12 -21.85 7.40
N ARG A 156 7.94 -20.67 6.77
CA ARG A 156 7.59 -19.43 7.48
C ARG A 156 6.09 -19.18 7.55
N ILE A 157 5.31 -19.76 6.64
CA ILE A 157 3.92 -19.36 6.41
C ILE A 157 2.93 -20.48 6.65
N GLU A 158 3.29 -21.75 6.42
CA GLU A 158 2.40 -22.89 6.63
C GLU A 158 1.86 -22.98 8.06
N ARG A 159 2.60 -22.47 9.06
CA ARG A 159 2.14 -22.40 10.46
C ARG A 159 0.92 -21.49 10.68
N TYR A 160 0.64 -20.57 9.75
CA TYR A 160 -0.36 -19.49 9.92
C TYR A 160 -1.47 -19.50 8.86
N LEU A 161 -1.46 -20.47 7.94
CA LEU A 161 -2.52 -20.72 6.96
C LEU A 161 -3.61 -21.61 7.57
#